data_AF-A0A948I6J9-F1
#
_entry.id   AF-A0A948I6J9-F1
#
_cell.length_a   1.000
_cell.length_b   1.000
_cell.length_c   1.000
_cell.angle_alpha   90.00
_cell.angle_beta   90.00
_cell.angle_gamma   90.00
#
_symmetry.space_group_name_H-M   'P 1'
#
loop_
_entity.id
_entity.type
_entity.pdbx_description
1 polymer ?
#
loop_
_entity_poly.entity_id
_entity_poly.type
_entity_poly.pdbx_seq_one_letter_code
_entity_poly.pdbx_strand_id
1 'polypeptide(L)'
;MTEAEAGHASFIVGDARDMHQFNQGAFDIAHSNSVIEHVGLWESMQAMADEVRRVAPAYFIQTPSFWFPLEIHTRFPFFQFLPEPFRLWLLMNRDLGYMKQAADIGEATRLLQETFLLNKSQIQHLFPDASIHTERALGLPKSYIAIKR
;
A
#
# COMPACT_ATOMS: atom_id res chain seq x y z
N MET A 1 -3.40 18.53 -15.32
CA MET A 1 -2.60 17.32 -15.58
C MET A 1 -1.39 17.73 -16.38
N THR A 2 -0.18 17.44 -15.89
CA THR A 2 1.06 17.62 -16.65
C THR A 2 1.46 16.24 -17.15
N GLU A 3 1.35 16.04 -18.45
CA GLU A 3 1.77 14.82 -19.13
C GLU A 3 3.21 15.02 -19.62
N ALA A 4 4.09 14.10 -19.26
CA ALA A 4 5.46 14.09 -19.73
C ALA A 4 5.68 12.82 -20.57
N GLU A 5 6.19 12.98 -21.79
CA GLU A 5 6.55 11.86 -22.65
C GLU A 5 8.06 11.61 -22.56
N ALA A 6 8.46 10.37 -22.32
CA ALA A 6 9.85 9.93 -22.41
C ALA A 6 9.93 8.62 -23.19
N GLY A 7 10.09 8.71 -24.52
CA GLY A 7 10.15 7.55 -25.40
C GLY A 7 8.79 6.83 -25.51
N HIS A 8 8.74 5.55 -25.17
CA HIS A 8 7.52 4.73 -25.21
C HIS A 8 6.67 4.81 -23.92
N ALA A 9 6.97 5.76 -23.03
CA ALA A 9 6.28 5.93 -21.76
C ALA A 9 5.64 7.31 -21.65
N SER A 10 4.37 7.33 -21.26
CA SER A 10 3.60 8.51 -20.86
C SER A 10 3.47 8.54 -19.34
N PHE A 11 3.76 9.69 -18.72
CA PHE A 11 3.63 9.87 -17.28
C PHE A 11 2.45 10.79 -16.99
N ILE A 12 1.55 10.32 -16.12
CA ILE A 12 0.38 11.08 -15.67
C ILE A 12 0.43 11.17 -14.14
N VAL A 13 0.35 12.38 -13.62
CA VAL A 13 0.14 12.63 -12.18
C VAL A 13 -1.34 12.46 -11.89
N GLY A 14 -1.69 11.55 -10.97
CA GLY A 14 -3.07 11.25 -10.60
C GLY A 14 -3.18 10.60 -9.23
N ASP A 15 -4.42 10.31 -8.82
CA ASP A 15 -4.75 9.61 -7.59
C ASP A 15 -5.19 8.17 -7.92
N ALA A 16 -4.55 7.16 -7.32
CA ALA A 16 -4.89 5.77 -7.59
C ALA A 16 -6.32 5.39 -7.13
N ARG A 17 -6.94 6.23 -6.29
CA ARG A 17 -8.32 6.09 -5.79
C ARG A 17 -9.37 6.67 -6.74
N ASP A 18 -8.94 7.48 -7.70
CA ASP A 18 -9.80 8.11 -8.70
C ASP A 18 -9.02 8.29 -10.01
N MET A 19 -9.22 7.34 -10.91
CA MET A 19 -8.68 7.33 -12.26
C MET A 19 -9.78 7.53 -13.31
N HIS A 20 -10.76 8.41 -13.04
CA HIS A 20 -11.90 8.69 -13.94
C HIS A 20 -11.49 9.11 -15.36
N GLN A 21 -10.27 9.61 -15.56
CA GLN A 21 -9.71 9.95 -16.87
C GLN A 21 -9.51 8.73 -17.79
N PHE A 22 -9.47 7.52 -17.24
CA PHE A 22 -9.36 6.28 -18.00
C PHE A 22 -10.70 5.57 -18.07
N ASN A 23 -11.03 5.06 -19.26
CA ASN A 23 -12.21 4.23 -19.44
C ASN A 23 -12.03 2.83 -18.81
N GLN A 24 -13.12 2.09 -18.69
CA GLN A 24 -13.05 0.68 -18.32
C GLN A 24 -12.20 -0.10 -19.33
N GLY A 25 -11.26 -0.92 -18.83
CA GLY A 25 -10.35 -1.69 -19.67
C GLY A 25 -9.43 -0.84 -20.56
N ALA A 26 -9.09 0.37 -20.12
CA ALA A 26 -8.16 1.26 -20.84
C ALA A 26 -6.75 0.67 -21.01
N PHE A 27 -6.36 -0.28 -20.16
CA PHE A 27 -5.06 -0.95 -20.19
C PHE A 27 -5.23 -2.45 -20.24
N ASP A 28 -4.26 -3.16 -20.83
CA ASP A 28 -4.22 -4.62 -20.80
C ASP A 28 -3.85 -5.16 -19.41
N ILE A 29 -2.96 -4.46 -18.69
CA ILE A 29 -2.46 -4.85 -17.37
C ILE A 29 -2.28 -3.64 -16.44
N ALA A 30 -2.71 -3.79 -15.18
CA ALA A 30 -2.34 -2.87 -14.09
C ALA A 30 -1.29 -3.50 -13.18
N HIS A 31 -0.24 -2.73 -12.84
CA HIS A 31 0.82 -3.18 -11.94
C HIS A 31 0.98 -2.18 -10.79
N SER A 32 0.96 -2.67 -9.55
CA SER A 32 1.21 -1.87 -8.36
C SER A 32 1.99 -2.66 -7.32
N ASN A 33 3.01 -2.04 -6.74
CA ASN A 33 3.92 -2.66 -5.78
C ASN A 33 4.06 -1.76 -4.56
N SER A 34 3.59 -2.23 -3.40
CA SER A 34 3.64 -1.53 -2.11
C SER A 34 3.00 -0.13 -2.12
N VAL A 35 1.95 0.11 -2.94
CA VAL A 35 1.23 1.41 -2.96
C VAL A 35 -0.07 1.37 -2.16
N ILE A 36 -0.79 0.25 -2.17
CA ILE A 36 -2.15 0.18 -1.61
C ILE A 36 -2.19 0.44 -0.10
N GLU A 37 -1.11 0.18 0.63
CA GLU A 37 -1.02 0.53 2.05
C GLU A 37 -0.84 2.02 2.33
N HIS A 38 -0.54 2.82 1.31
CA HIS A 38 -0.28 4.25 1.40
C HIS A 38 -1.42 5.14 0.90
N VAL A 39 -2.48 4.57 0.32
CA VAL A 39 -3.57 5.40 -0.22
C VAL A 39 -4.52 5.94 0.85
N GLY A 40 -4.34 5.52 2.11
CA GLY A 40 -5.10 5.98 3.27
C GLY A 40 -5.77 4.82 4.01
N LEU A 41 -6.99 5.06 4.51
CA LEU A 41 -7.76 4.08 5.26
C LEU A 41 -8.53 3.11 4.33
N TRP A 42 -9.31 2.22 4.94
CA TRP A 42 -10.03 1.14 4.26
C TRP A 42 -10.81 1.58 3.01
N GLU A 43 -11.63 2.62 3.10
CA GLU A 43 -12.40 3.14 1.96
C GLU A 43 -11.50 3.61 0.81
N SER A 44 -10.33 4.18 1.12
CA SER A 44 -9.34 4.57 0.10
C SER A 44 -8.69 3.36 -0.57
N MET A 45 -8.44 2.29 0.19
CA MET A 45 -7.92 1.04 -0.37
C MET A 45 -8.95 0.34 -1.25
N GLN A 46 -10.23 0.36 -0.86
CA GLN A 46 -11.34 -0.13 -1.68
C GLN A 46 -11.45 0.67 -2.97
N ALA A 47 -11.45 2.00 -2.90
CA ALA A 47 -11.47 2.85 -4.08
C ALA A 47 -10.32 2.54 -5.05
N MET A 48 -9.09 2.40 -4.55
CA MET A 48 -7.96 1.98 -5.37
C MET A 48 -8.15 0.58 -5.98
N ALA A 49 -8.63 -0.39 -5.21
CA ALA A 49 -8.86 -1.74 -5.69
C ALA A 49 -9.92 -1.79 -6.79
N ASP A 50 -11.00 -1.03 -6.64
CA ASP A 50 -12.06 -0.91 -7.63
C ASP A 50 -11.55 -0.24 -8.92
N GLU A 51 -10.77 0.83 -8.79
CA GLU A 51 -10.15 1.50 -9.93
C GLU A 51 -9.19 0.58 -10.68
N VAL A 52 -8.30 -0.15 -9.99
CA VAL A 52 -7.42 -1.16 -10.59
C VAL A 52 -8.21 -2.20 -11.39
N ARG A 53 -9.28 -2.74 -10.80
CA ARG A 53 -10.12 -3.78 -11.42
C ARG A 53 -10.95 -3.24 -12.59
N ARG A 54 -11.25 -1.93 -12.59
CA ARG A 54 -11.99 -1.25 -13.65
C ARG A 54 -11.10 -0.94 -14.85
N VAL A 55 -9.90 -0.41 -14.63
CA VAL A 55 -9.05 0.10 -15.72
C VAL A 55 -8.31 -1.00 -16.48
N ALA A 56 -8.13 -2.19 -15.91
CA ALA A 56 -7.45 -3.30 -16.56
C ALA A 56 -8.11 -4.66 -16.28
N PRO A 57 -8.21 -5.57 -17.28
CA PRO A 57 -8.74 -6.91 -17.08
C PRO A 57 -7.77 -7.82 -16.31
N ALA A 58 -6.46 -7.60 -16.43
CA ALA A 58 -5.41 -8.30 -15.70
C ALA A 58 -4.66 -7.36 -14.77
N TYR A 59 -4.16 -7.88 -13.63
CA TYR A 59 -3.38 -7.07 -12.71
C TYR A 59 -2.44 -7.87 -11.82
N PHE A 60 -1.39 -7.17 -11.35
CA PHE A 60 -0.46 -7.61 -10.33
C PHE A 60 -0.41 -6.55 -9.22
N ILE A 61 -0.90 -6.90 -8.03
CA ILE A 61 -0.90 -6.02 -6.86
C ILE A 61 -0.11 -6.69 -5.74
N GLN A 62 0.92 -6.02 -5.25
CA GLN A 62 1.73 -6.48 -4.12
C GLN A 62 1.63 -5.50 -2.95
N THR A 63 1.57 -6.03 -1.73
CA THR A 63 1.68 -5.26 -0.48
C THR A 63 2.41 -6.08 0.58
N PRO A 64 3.26 -5.49 1.44
CA PRO A 64 3.82 -6.19 2.57
C PRO A 64 2.76 -6.69 3.55
N SER A 65 3.10 -7.76 4.27
CA SER A 65 2.17 -8.42 5.17
C SER A 65 2.17 -7.74 6.53
N PHE A 66 0.99 -7.45 7.06
CA PHE A 66 0.81 -7.07 8.47
C PHE A 66 1.49 -8.06 9.44
N TRP A 67 1.56 -9.35 9.08
CA TRP A 67 2.10 -10.41 9.93
C TRP A 67 3.62 -10.58 9.86
N PHE A 68 4.34 -9.78 9.07
CA PHE A 68 5.80 -9.82 9.06
C PHE A 68 6.36 -9.05 10.27
N PRO A 69 7.25 -9.64 11.10
CA PRO A 69 7.65 -9.05 12.38
C PRO A 69 8.55 -7.82 12.25
N LEU A 70 9.02 -7.49 11.05
CA LEU A 70 9.84 -6.30 10.81
C LEU A 70 9.08 -5.33 9.94
N GLU A 71 8.70 -4.20 10.53
CA GLU A 71 8.03 -3.13 9.81
C GLU A 71 9.07 -2.41 8.91
N ILE A 72 8.76 -2.25 7.62
CA ILE A 72 9.74 -1.85 6.60
C ILE A 72 10.04 -0.35 6.63
N HIS A 73 9.06 0.47 7.02
CA HIS A 73 9.15 1.93 7.00
C HIS A 73 10.00 2.44 8.19
N THR A 74 9.67 1.97 9.38
CA THR A 74 10.31 2.26 10.67
C THR A 74 11.54 1.39 10.92
N ARG A 75 11.66 0.23 10.23
CA ARG A 75 12.66 -0.82 10.52
C ARG A 75 12.64 -1.29 11.97
N PHE A 76 11.54 -1.06 12.67
CA PHE A 76 11.39 -1.38 14.08
C PHE A 76 10.64 -2.71 14.22
N PRO A 77 11.15 -3.65 15.03
CA PRO A 77 10.51 -4.95 15.19
C PRO A 77 9.15 -4.79 15.86
N PHE A 78 8.14 -5.47 15.31
CA PHE A 78 6.78 -5.55 15.81
C PHE A 78 6.04 -4.21 15.91
N PHE A 79 6.51 -3.16 15.21
CA PHE A 79 5.95 -1.81 15.33
C PHE A 79 4.43 -1.78 15.10
N GLN A 80 3.92 -2.42 14.04
CA GLN A 80 2.50 -2.43 13.70
C GLN A 80 1.61 -3.16 14.73
N PHE A 81 2.18 -3.98 15.61
CA PHE A 81 1.44 -4.66 16.68
C PHE A 81 1.37 -3.86 17.98
N LEU A 82 2.17 -2.79 18.10
CA LEU A 82 2.16 -1.94 19.29
C LEU A 82 0.84 -1.14 19.35
N PRO A 83 0.28 -0.95 20.56
CA PRO A 83 -0.85 -0.03 20.72
C PRO A 83 -0.46 1.37 20.23
N GLU A 84 -1.43 2.09 19.67
CA GLU A 84 -1.21 3.41 19.07
C GLU A 84 -0.48 4.41 19.97
N PRO A 85 -0.79 4.55 21.27
CA PRO A 85 -0.03 5.45 22.15
C PRO A 85 1.48 5.14 22.21
N PHE A 86 1.87 3.87 22.14
CA PHE A 86 3.28 3.47 22.12
C PHE A 86 3.94 3.76 20.77
N ARG A 87 3.22 3.55 19.67
CA ARG A 87 3.71 3.93 18.32
C ARG A 87 3.95 5.43 18.23
N LEU A 88 3.00 6.23 18.71
CA LEU A 88 3.13 7.69 18.76
C LEU A 88 4.29 8.11 19.68
N TRP A 89 4.42 7.50 20.86
CA TRP A 89 5.55 7.76 21.74
C TRP A 89 6.89 7.46 21.06
N LEU A 90 7.02 6.33 20.35
CA LEU A 90 8.24 5.99 19.61
C LEU A 90 8.55 7.03 18.53
N LEU A 91 7.56 7.40 17.72
CA LEU A 91 7.70 8.41 16.65
C LEU A 91 8.08 9.80 17.19
N MET A 92 7.60 10.16 18.37
CA MET A 92 7.92 11.45 19.00
C MET A 92 9.30 11.48 19.68
N ASN A 93 9.90 10.32 19.99
CA ASN A 93 11.10 10.25 20.83
C ASN A 93 12.31 9.62 20.14
N ARG A 94 12.17 9.08 18.92
CA ARG A 94 13.22 8.36 18.20
C ARG A 94 13.14 8.59 16.69
N ASP A 95 14.30 8.58 16.04
CA ASP A 95 14.42 8.29 14.61
C ASP A 95 14.19 6.78 14.39
N LEU A 96 13.30 6.42 13.47
CA LEU A 96 12.95 5.03 13.17
C LEU A 96 13.10 4.76 11.68
N GLY A 97 14.20 4.10 11.29
CA GLY A 97 14.42 3.68 9.92
C GLY A 97 14.45 4.86 8.96
N TYR A 98 13.44 4.97 8.09
CA TYR A 98 13.28 6.11 7.18
C TYR A 98 12.47 7.27 7.77
N MET A 99 11.73 7.02 8.86
CA MET A 99 10.96 8.05 9.55
C MET A 99 11.86 8.83 10.51
N LYS A 100 11.86 10.15 10.36
CA LYS A 100 12.48 11.05 11.33
C LYS A 100 11.58 11.23 12.54
N GLN A 101 12.19 11.53 13.68
CA GLN A 101 11.46 11.90 14.87
C GLN A 101 10.48 13.04 14.54
N ALA A 102 9.22 12.83 14.89
CA ALA A 102 8.17 13.83 14.71
C ALA A 102 8.41 15.05 15.61
N ALA A 103 8.16 16.24 15.10
CA ALA A 103 8.28 17.50 15.83
C ALA A 103 7.13 17.68 16.85
N ASP A 104 5.94 17.14 16.54
CA ASP A 104 4.77 17.22 17.41
C ASP A 104 3.85 16.00 17.25
N ILE A 105 2.81 15.95 18.09
CA ILE A 105 1.82 14.86 18.08
C ILE A 105 1.05 14.79 16.75
N GLY A 106 0.79 15.92 16.09
CA GLY A 106 0.06 15.97 14.84
C GLY A 106 0.87 15.39 13.68
N GLU A 107 2.18 15.65 13.63
CA GLU A 107 3.09 15.00 12.69
C GLU A 107 3.21 13.49 12.98
N ALA A 108 3.37 13.09 14.24
CA ALA A 108 3.42 11.68 14.61
C ALA A 108 2.16 10.93 14.20
N THR A 109 0.98 11.53 14.40
CA THR A 109 -0.30 10.95 13.97
C THR A 109 -0.41 10.84 12.46
N ARG A 110 0.03 11.86 11.70
CA ARG A 110 0.04 11.80 10.23
C ARG A 110 0.94 10.68 9.71
N LEU A 111 2.19 10.60 10.19
CA LEU A 111 3.13 9.53 9.84
C LEU A 111 2.55 8.14 10.15
N LEU A 112 1.85 8.01 11.28
CA LEU A 112 1.20 6.75 11.63
C LEU A 112 0.04 6.38 10.70
N GLN A 113 -0.66 7.38 10.16
CA GLN A 113 -1.80 7.20 9.26
C GLN A 113 -1.41 7.10 7.77
N GLU A 114 -0.14 7.30 7.44
CA GLU A 114 0.38 7.17 6.07
C GLU A 114 0.53 5.72 5.61
N THR A 115 0.57 4.76 6.54
CA THR A 115 0.75 3.34 6.19
C THR A 115 -0.18 2.45 6.99
N PHE A 116 -1.01 1.69 6.28
CA PHE A 116 -1.85 0.65 6.86
C PHE A 116 -1.58 -0.69 6.20
N LEU A 117 -0.83 -1.54 6.90
CA LEU A 117 -0.50 -2.88 6.42
C LEU A 117 -1.74 -3.78 6.39
N LEU A 118 -1.85 -4.59 5.34
CA LEU A 118 -2.98 -5.48 5.13
C LEU A 118 -2.65 -6.91 5.57
N ASN A 119 -3.67 -7.60 6.06
CA ASN A 119 -3.65 -9.05 6.23
C ASN A 119 -4.20 -9.77 4.98
N LYS A 120 -4.03 -11.09 4.94
CA LYS A 120 -4.46 -11.92 3.79
C LYS A 120 -5.95 -11.78 3.49
N SER A 121 -6.80 -11.77 4.51
CA SER A 121 -8.26 -11.70 4.35
C SER A 121 -8.70 -10.37 3.76
N GLN A 122 -8.05 -9.28 4.16
CA GLN A 122 -8.32 -7.94 3.61
C GLN A 122 -7.92 -7.85 2.14
N ILE A 123 -6.72 -8.33 1.76
CA ILE A 123 -6.31 -8.36 0.34
C ILE A 123 -7.24 -9.25 -0.49
N GLN A 124 -7.67 -10.40 0.05
CA GLN A 124 -8.65 -11.26 -0.62
C GLN A 124 -10.00 -10.58 -0.83
N HIS A 125 -10.42 -9.71 0.11
CA HIS A 125 -11.65 -8.94 -0.02
C HIS A 125 -11.53 -7.83 -1.08
N LEU A 126 -10.40 -7.13 -1.12
CA LEU A 126 -10.13 -6.07 -2.10
C LEU A 126 -10.02 -6.62 -3.53
N PHE A 127 -9.46 -7.82 -3.69
CA PHE A 127 -9.27 -8.48 -4.97
C PHE A 127 -9.89 -9.89 -4.99
N PRO A 128 -11.24 -9.98 -4.97
CA PRO A 128 -11.95 -11.26 -4.83
C PRO A 128 -11.79 -12.18 -6.05
N ASP A 129 -11.49 -11.61 -7.22
CA ASP A 129 -11.26 -12.30 -8.49
C ASP A 129 -9.78 -12.65 -8.74
N ALA A 130 -8.89 -12.35 -7.79
CA ALA A 130 -7.47 -12.66 -7.90
C ALA A 130 -7.06 -13.95 -7.17
N SER A 131 -6.02 -14.60 -7.70
CA SER A 131 -5.24 -15.59 -6.96
C SER A 131 -4.30 -14.87 -5.98
N ILE A 132 -4.43 -15.16 -4.67
CA ILE A 132 -3.59 -14.55 -3.64
C ILE A 132 -2.41 -15.45 -3.29
N HIS A 133 -1.22 -15.02 -3.68
CA HIS A 133 0.05 -15.64 -3.32
C HIS A 133 0.63 -14.98 -2.06
N THR A 134 1.24 -15.78 -1.20
CA THR A 134 1.98 -15.29 -0.02
C THR A 134 3.45 -15.51 -0.25
N GLU A 135 4.19 -14.43 -0.42
CA GLU A 135 5.65 -14.46 -0.40
C GLU A 135 6.12 -14.67 1.05
N ARG A 136 7.03 -15.63 1.26
CA ARG A 136 7.54 -15.95 2.60
C ARG A 136 9.04 -15.73 2.69
N ALA A 137 9.48 -15.17 3.82
CA ALA A 137 10.89 -15.09 4.20
C ALA A 137 11.07 -15.79 5.54
N LEU A 138 11.99 -16.76 5.61
CA LEU A 138 12.19 -17.61 6.80
C LEU A 138 10.89 -18.25 7.33
N GLY A 139 9.98 -18.62 6.41
CA GLY A 139 8.68 -19.20 6.75
C GLY A 139 7.60 -18.19 7.17
N LEU A 140 7.95 -16.93 7.41
CA LEU A 140 6.99 -15.88 7.80
C LEU A 140 6.41 -15.18 6.56
N PRO A 141 5.13 -14.78 6.59
CA PRO A 141 4.52 -14.03 5.48
C PRO A 141 5.20 -12.67 5.36
N LYS A 142 5.95 -12.46 4.30
CA LYS A 142 6.64 -11.20 4.01
C LYS A 142 5.72 -10.24 3.25
N SER A 143 5.02 -10.76 2.24
CA SER A 143 4.10 -9.97 1.43
C SER A 143 2.97 -10.81 0.85
N TYR A 144 1.92 -10.13 0.41
CA TYR A 144 0.82 -10.69 -0.34
C TYR A 144 0.84 -10.15 -1.76
N ILE A 145 0.55 -11.04 -2.71
CA ILE A 145 0.51 -10.72 -4.13
C ILE A 145 -0.85 -11.19 -4.67
N ALA A 146 -1.69 -10.27 -5.13
CA ALA A 146 -2.92 -10.55 -5.84
C ALA A 146 -2.65 -10.53 -7.36
N ILE A 147 -2.92 -11.66 -8.02
CA ILE A 147 -2.73 -11.80 -9.46
C ILE A 147 -4.05 -12.19 -10.13
N LYS A 148 -4.46 -11.41 -11.12
CA LYS A 148 -5.50 -11.76 -12.08
C LYS A 148 -4.91 -11.77 -13.48
N ARG A 149 -5.22 -12.81 -14.25
CA ARG A 149 -4.77 -13.01 -15.63
C ARG A 149 -5.92 -12.84 -16.60
#